data_AF-A0A1E7ERU8-F1
#
_entry.id   AF-A0A1E7ERU8-F1
#
_cell.length_a   1.000
_cell.length_b   1.000
_cell.length_c   1.000
_cell.angle_alpha   90.00
_cell.angle_beta   90.00
_cell.angle_gamma   90.00
#
_symmetry.space_group_name_H-M   'P 1'
#
loop_
_entity.id
_entity.type
_entity.pdbx_description
1 polymer ?
#
loop_
_entity_poly.entity_id
_entity_poly.type
_entity_poly.pdbx_seq_one_letter_code
_entity_poly.pdbx_strand_id
1 'polypeptide(L)'
;MTSSVAINDPLMTDEPISSFESSHSSSRPSLSSVPSSIRTVTLDELKDIDRTKPLNILVTIHDIKPFYNGVYVHGLGLWISYIIERYLVERNIPHKLYTKSVLTTGATKTSPKDFIKFVKRNKIDVVIPSDTTDTMFLSTHHAEISKHVNLAVTPSLSVYESLEDKWETYNMCKELNICTPDTTLFTQNNNDQHYPFFLKVASGTNAGRGVWHCKHDDDLKMALNQKEITRRKKDVVLIQQKPVSGDIITAQIIFDNGTPVGSFFCQSVQSENLAGMGANWVNSQRADIKDMVSDIKVKLTDKQSKVLSEIFTRIGSKTSYHGMMDIEFIVNPIDGIFLLECNPRFSGGLHTTLSNHKFLDLYFDVVNKKNRNNNNSEKKTLNEAPICGNYSAGVEMKARLGDFDPTGFYLKNPLEVLSLRHWFTENHITYRPKSPSPSPSPTSMETTISTLLLKMDCSVKTSGSDMFHNEYSESALTSVGSNSTIDSSQKMIHGM
;
A
#
# COMPACT_ATOMS: atom_id res chain seq x y z
N MET A 1 -25.53 -55.70 40.43
CA MET A 1 -25.77 -55.57 38.99
C MET A 1 -24.57 -54.86 38.39
N THR A 2 -23.66 -55.65 37.85
CA THR A 2 -22.37 -55.26 37.29
C THR A 2 -22.49 -55.11 35.78
N SER A 3 -22.13 -53.95 35.22
CA SER A 3 -21.84 -53.83 33.79
C SER A 3 -20.48 -53.16 33.60
N SER A 4 -19.48 -53.99 33.36
CA SER A 4 -18.15 -53.63 32.88
C SER A 4 -18.18 -53.41 31.38
N VAL A 5 -17.77 -52.23 30.92
CA VAL A 5 -17.50 -51.93 29.50
C VAL A 5 -15.99 -52.05 29.30
N ALA A 6 -15.59 -52.95 28.41
CA ALA A 6 -14.21 -53.19 28.02
C ALA A 6 -13.76 -52.13 27.00
N ILE A 7 -12.57 -51.58 27.23
CA ILE A 7 -11.83 -50.73 26.29
C ILE A 7 -10.73 -51.62 25.70
N ASN A 8 -10.73 -51.76 24.37
CA ASN A 8 -9.68 -52.45 23.64
C ASN A 8 -8.63 -51.43 23.17
N ASP A 9 -7.40 -51.58 23.65
CA ASP A 9 -6.20 -50.98 23.08
C ASP A 9 -5.70 -51.80 21.88
N PRO A 10 -5.24 -51.18 20.78
CA PRO A 10 -4.49 -51.88 19.76
C PRO A 10 -2.99 -51.86 20.07
N LEU A 11 -2.40 -53.06 20.16
CA LEU A 11 -0.96 -53.30 20.18
C LEU A 11 -0.30 -52.76 18.91
N MET A 12 0.70 -51.88 19.09
CA MET A 12 1.74 -51.58 18.11
C MET A 12 2.79 -52.70 18.17
N THR A 13 2.97 -53.43 17.07
CA THR A 13 4.07 -54.37 16.88
C THR A 13 5.22 -53.67 16.17
N ASP A 14 6.37 -53.59 16.82
CA ASP A 14 7.64 -53.17 16.24
C ASP A 14 8.14 -54.21 15.23
N GLU A 15 8.28 -53.83 13.96
CA GLU A 15 9.11 -54.55 12.99
C GLU A 15 10.38 -53.74 12.66
N PRO A 16 11.55 -54.40 12.56
CA PRO A 16 12.82 -53.72 12.33
C PRO A 16 12.99 -53.34 10.84
N ILE A 17 13.26 -52.06 10.60
CA ILE A 17 13.58 -51.53 9.26
C ILE A 17 14.95 -52.05 8.83
N SER A 18 14.95 -52.91 7.81
CA SER A 18 16.15 -53.38 7.10
C SER A 18 16.80 -52.24 6.31
N SER A 19 18.10 -52.06 6.53
CA SER A 19 19.00 -51.19 5.77
C SER A 19 19.07 -51.59 4.29
N PHE A 20 18.63 -50.70 3.41
CA PHE A 20 18.92 -50.75 1.97
C PHE A 20 20.05 -49.76 1.65
N GLU A 21 21.25 -50.29 1.47
CA GLU A 21 22.30 -49.61 0.70
C GLU A 21 21.93 -49.71 -0.78
N SER A 22 21.81 -48.57 -1.47
CA SER A 22 21.88 -48.55 -2.93
C SER A 22 22.72 -47.36 -3.39
N SER A 23 23.87 -47.71 -3.95
CA SER A 23 24.81 -46.85 -4.65
C SER A 23 24.24 -46.46 -6.01
N HIS A 24 23.74 -45.23 -6.15
CA HIS A 24 23.48 -44.62 -7.45
C HIS A 24 24.14 -43.24 -7.55
N SER A 25 25.25 -43.21 -8.29
CA SER A 25 25.81 -41.99 -8.84
C SER A 25 24.81 -41.42 -9.85
N SER A 26 24.09 -40.36 -9.46
CA SER A 26 23.29 -39.56 -10.37
C SER A 26 23.98 -38.22 -10.58
N SER A 27 24.48 -38.01 -11.79
CA SER A 27 24.83 -36.70 -12.31
C SER A 27 23.62 -35.79 -12.17
N ARG A 28 23.68 -34.83 -11.24
CA ARG A 28 22.65 -33.79 -11.10
C ARG A 28 22.54 -33.04 -12.41
N PRO A 29 21.37 -33.04 -13.09
CA PRO A 29 21.16 -32.11 -14.18
C PRO A 29 21.25 -30.70 -13.60
N SER A 30 22.07 -29.85 -14.22
CA SER A 30 22.11 -28.43 -13.89
C SER A 30 20.71 -27.88 -14.08
N LEU A 31 20.07 -27.45 -12.99
CA LEU A 31 18.82 -26.70 -13.01
C LEU A 31 19.07 -25.41 -13.78
N SER A 32 18.87 -25.46 -15.10
CA SER A 32 18.75 -24.29 -15.94
C SER A 32 17.52 -23.52 -15.42
N SER A 33 17.77 -22.34 -14.87
CA SER A 33 16.75 -21.39 -14.41
C SER A 33 15.63 -21.31 -15.44
N VAL A 34 14.42 -21.73 -15.08
CA VAL A 34 13.24 -21.47 -15.90
C VAL A 34 13.17 -19.95 -16.06
N PRO A 35 13.25 -19.41 -17.28
CA PRO A 35 13.18 -17.97 -17.48
C PRO A 35 11.83 -17.51 -16.93
N SER A 36 11.84 -16.64 -15.91
CA SER A 36 10.63 -15.93 -15.54
C SER A 36 10.25 -15.08 -16.74
N SER A 37 9.26 -15.53 -17.51
CA SER A 37 8.75 -14.82 -18.67
C SER A 37 7.95 -13.62 -18.16
N ILE A 38 8.63 -12.62 -17.61
CA ILE A 38 8.03 -11.34 -17.30
C ILE A 38 7.56 -10.77 -18.63
N ARG A 39 6.23 -10.67 -18.80
CA ARG A 39 5.64 -9.92 -19.90
C ARG A 39 6.22 -8.50 -19.82
N THR A 40 7.18 -8.17 -20.67
CA THR A 40 7.70 -6.81 -20.74
C THR A 40 6.69 -6.02 -21.55
N VAL A 41 5.93 -5.15 -20.89
CA VAL A 41 5.14 -4.14 -21.61
C VAL A 41 6.08 -2.98 -21.90
N THR A 42 6.41 -2.77 -23.16
CA THR A 42 7.15 -1.60 -23.62
C THR A 42 6.20 -0.39 -23.73
N LEU A 43 6.72 0.83 -23.61
CA LEU A 43 5.91 2.04 -23.86
C LEU A 43 5.32 2.07 -25.28
N ASP A 44 5.95 1.37 -26.22
CA ASP A 44 5.50 1.29 -27.60
C ASP A 44 4.39 0.24 -27.77
N GLU A 45 4.24 -0.67 -26.81
CA GLU A 45 3.08 -1.58 -26.68
C GLU A 45 1.93 -0.94 -25.91
N LEU A 46 2.18 0.10 -25.10
CA LEU A 46 1.17 1.05 -24.63
C LEU A 46 0.70 1.96 -25.78
N LYS A 47 0.37 1.37 -26.95
CA LYS A 47 -0.03 2.04 -28.20
C LYS A 47 -1.19 3.02 -28.05
N ASP A 48 -1.92 2.93 -26.94
CA ASP A 48 -3.12 3.69 -26.66
C ASP A 48 -2.89 4.96 -25.83
N ILE A 49 -1.68 5.16 -25.28
CA ILE A 49 -1.30 6.46 -24.72
C ILE A 49 -0.84 7.33 -25.89
N ASP A 50 -1.81 8.04 -26.47
CA ASP A 50 -1.55 9.04 -27.50
C ASP A 50 -0.55 10.09 -26.99
N ARG A 51 0.72 9.93 -27.39
CA ARG A 51 1.81 10.84 -27.00
C ARG A 51 1.70 12.22 -27.67
N THR A 52 0.79 12.40 -28.62
CA THR A 52 0.56 13.69 -29.30
C THR A 52 -0.26 14.65 -28.43
N LYS A 53 -0.98 14.13 -27.43
CA LYS A 53 -1.70 14.92 -26.43
C LYS A 53 -1.21 14.60 -25.01
N PRO A 54 -1.35 15.54 -24.07
CA PRO A 54 -1.15 15.23 -22.66
C PRO A 54 -2.15 14.17 -22.17
N LEU A 55 -1.67 13.20 -21.38
CA LEU A 55 -2.51 12.27 -20.64
C LEU A 55 -3.15 12.99 -19.44
N ASN A 56 -4.48 12.99 -19.36
CA ASN A 56 -5.20 13.64 -18.26
C ASN A 56 -5.58 12.58 -17.20
N ILE A 57 -5.00 12.69 -16.01
CA ILE A 57 -5.16 11.71 -14.94
C ILE A 57 -5.84 12.38 -13.75
N LEU A 58 -6.82 11.71 -13.16
CA LEU A 58 -7.43 12.10 -11.89
C LEU A 58 -7.06 11.09 -10.81
N VAL A 59 -6.33 11.54 -9.79
CA VAL A 59 -6.15 10.78 -8.54
C VAL A 59 -7.21 11.24 -7.55
N THR A 60 -8.06 10.32 -7.10
CA THR A 60 -9.03 10.62 -6.04
C THR A 60 -8.40 10.41 -4.68
N ILE A 61 -8.85 11.16 -3.67
CA ILE A 61 -8.36 11.08 -2.30
C ILE A 61 -9.54 11.13 -1.32
N HIS A 62 -9.36 10.58 -0.12
CA HIS A 62 -10.40 10.57 0.91
C HIS A 62 -10.40 11.88 1.72
N ASP A 63 -11.52 12.60 1.77
CA ASP A 63 -11.85 13.71 2.70
C ASP A 63 -10.69 14.51 3.36
N ILE A 64 -9.72 14.98 2.58
CA ILE A 64 -8.72 15.92 3.11
C ILE A 64 -9.42 17.23 3.44
N LYS A 65 -9.42 17.60 4.72
CA LYS A 65 -10.03 18.83 5.22
C LYS A 65 -9.18 20.05 4.83
N PRO A 66 -9.75 21.28 4.88
CA PRO A 66 -9.01 22.49 4.51
C PRO A 66 -7.73 22.62 5.34
N PHE A 67 -6.69 23.19 4.73
CA PHE A 67 -5.37 23.39 5.35
C PHE A 67 -4.67 22.09 5.79
N TYR A 68 -4.83 21.01 5.02
CA TYR A 68 -4.23 19.69 5.32
C TYR A 68 -4.67 19.06 6.65
N ASN A 69 -5.78 19.53 7.22
CA ASN A 69 -6.31 18.91 8.43
C ASN A 69 -6.63 17.43 8.15
N GLY A 70 -6.00 16.54 8.92
CA GLY A 70 -6.13 15.10 8.73
C GLY A 70 -5.23 14.50 7.63
N VAL A 71 -4.25 15.23 7.09
CA VAL A 71 -3.33 14.68 6.07
C VAL A 71 -2.56 13.45 6.55
N TYR A 72 -2.22 13.35 7.84
CA TYR A 72 -1.59 12.14 8.39
C TYR A 72 -2.53 10.91 8.38
N VAL A 73 -3.84 11.12 8.25
CA VAL A 73 -4.84 10.05 8.23
C VAL A 73 -5.29 9.74 6.80
N HIS A 74 -5.36 10.77 5.96
CA HIS A 74 -6.00 10.73 4.64
C HIS A 74 -5.06 11.13 3.49
N GLY A 75 -3.77 11.33 3.78
CA GLY A 75 -2.75 11.80 2.84
C GLY A 75 -2.21 10.74 1.90
N LEU A 76 -2.65 9.48 2.02
CA LEU A 76 -2.25 8.40 1.11
C LEU A 76 -2.48 8.77 -0.37
N GLY A 77 -3.58 9.47 -0.65
CA GLY A 77 -3.86 9.94 -2.00
C GLY A 77 -2.94 11.05 -2.52
N LEU A 78 -2.45 11.91 -1.63
CA LEU A 78 -1.40 12.87 -1.98
C LEU A 78 -0.07 12.16 -2.25
N TRP A 79 0.25 11.14 -1.45
CA TRP A 79 1.42 10.31 -1.69
C TRP A 79 1.36 9.61 -3.04
N ILE A 80 0.24 8.94 -3.35
CA ILE A 80 0.05 8.26 -4.64
C ILE A 80 0.09 9.26 -5.80
N SER A 81 -0.57 10.42 -5.69
CA SER A 81 -0.54 11.47 -6.71
C SER A 81 0.90 11.93 -6.99
N TYR A 82 1.70 12.17 -5.95
CA TYR A 82 3.12 12.47 -6.08
C TYR A 82 3.93 11.36 -6.78
N ILE A 83 3.74 10.09 -6.40
CA ILE A 83 4.46 8.97 -7.03
C ILE A 83 4.07 8.79 -8.50
N ILE A 84 2.79 9.01 -8.85
CA ILE A 84 2.33 8.99 -10.24
C ILE A 84 2.95 10.13 -11.05
N GLU A 85 3.05 11.35 -10.50
CA GLU A 85 3.77 12.45 -11.16
C GLU A 85 5.22 12.07 -11.47
N ARG A 86 5.93 11.53 -10.47
CA ARG A 86 7.32 11.11 -10.59
C ARG A 86 7.51 10.08 -11.69
N TYR A 87 6.66 9.06 -11.70
CA TYR A 87 6.62 8.06 -12.75
C TYR A 87 6.43 8.70 -14.14
N LEU A 88 5.44 9.57 -14.31
CA LEU A 88 5.14 10.17 -15.61
C LEU A 88 6.30 11.06 -16.11
N VAL A 89 6.95 11.81 -15.21
CA VAL A 89 8.13 12.62 -15.52
C VAL A 89 9.32 11.74 -15.92
N GLU A 90 9.60 10.68 -15.15
CA GLU A 90 10.69 9.74 -15.45
C GLU A 90 10.47 9.01 -16.79
N ARG A 91 9.21 8.80 -17.18
CA ARG A 91 8.84 8.25 -18.48
C ARG A 91 8.69 9.28 -19.59
N ASN A 92 8.93 10.55 -19.29
CA ASN A 92 8.81 11.67 -20.21
C ASN A 92 7.43 11.72 -20.91
N ILE A 93 6.36 11.44 -20.15
CA ILE A 93 4.99 11.43 -20.65
C ILE A 93 4.38 12.81 -20.39
N PRO A 94 4.00 13.58 -21.43
CA PRO A 94 3.23 14.81 -21.25
C PRO A 94 1.91 14.50 -20.53
N HIS A 95 1.59 15.25 -19.49
CA HIS A 95 0.40 14.95 -18.70
C HIS A 95 -0.19 16.18 -18.00
N LYS A 96 -1.46 16.03 -17.62
CA LYS A 96 -2.16 16.86 -16.64
C LYS A 96 -2.61 15.98 -15.49
N LEU A 97 -2.08 16.21 -14.31
CA LEU A 97 -2.41 15.46 -13.11
C LEU A 97 -3.34 16.30 -12.23
N TYR A 98 -4.55 15.79 -12.03
CA TYR A 98 -5.58 16.34 -11.18
C TYR A 98 -5.69 15.51 -9.91
N THR A 99 -5.90 16.17 -8.77
CA THR A 99 -6.15 15.51 -7.49
C THR A 99 -7.45 16.04 -6.88
N LYS A 100 -8.41 15.16 -6.56
CA LYS A 100 -9.70 15.58 -5.96
C LYS A 100 -10.16 14.70 -4.82
N SER A 101 -10.73 15.35 -3.81
CA SER A 101 -11.28 14.71 -2.63
C SER A 101 -12.69 14.21 -2.87
N VAL A 102 -12.90 12.91 -2.65
CA VAL A 102 -14.22 12.29 -2.62
C VAL A 102 -14.78 12.45 -1.22
N LEU A 103 -15.84 13.24 -1.11
CA LEU A 103 -16.54 13.53 0.14
C LEU A 103 -17.73 12.57 0.24
N THR A 104 -17.78 11.71 1.24
CA THR A 104 -18.86 10.70 1.36
C THR A 104 -20.01 11.12 2.28
N THR A 105 -19.82 12.20 3.04
CA THR A 105 -20.78 12.69 4.03
C THR A 105 -20.97 14.20 3.94
N GLY A 106 -22.06 14.69 4.56
CA GLY A 106 -22.38 16.11 4.67
C GLY A 106 -23.00 16.74 3.40
N ALA A 107 -23.29 18.04 3.49
CA ALA A 107 -23.93 18.80 2.40
C ALA A 107 -23.05 18.96 1.15
N THR A 108 -21.75 18.67 1.27
CA THR A 108 -20.77 18.73 0.17
C THR A 108 -20.38 17.34 -0.33
N LYS A 109 -21.15 16.31 -0.02
CA LYS A 109 -20.95 14.94 -0.51
C LYS A 109 -20.77 14.94 -2.03
N THR A 110 -19.70 14.33 -2.51
CA THR A 110 -19.44 14.15 -3.94
C THR A 110 -20.51 13.26 -4.53
N SER A 111 -21.28 13.80 -5.48
CA SER A 111 -22.24 13.01 -6.25
C SER A 111 -21.56 12.40 -7.49
N PRO A 112 -22.05 11.26 -8.00
CA PRO A 112 -21.59 10.71 -9.29
C PRO A 112 -21.73 11.72 -10.44
N LYS A 113 -22.78 12.55 -10.42
CA LYS A 113 -23.02 13.59 -11.42
C LYS A 113 -21.93 14.65 -11.42
N ASP A 114 -21.51 15.13 -10.25
CA ASP A 114 -20.42 16.12 -10.14
C ASP A 114 -19.08 15.52 -10.57
N PHE A 115 -18.84 14.27 -10.17
CA PHE A 115 -17.66 13.50 -10.61
C PHE A 115 -17.60 13.41 -12.14
N ILE A 116 -18.68 12.95 -12.77
CA ILE A 116 -18.78 12.78 -14.22
C ILE A 116 -18.69 14.13 -14.94
N LYS A 117 -19.30 15.19 -14.40
CA LYS A 117 -19.17 16.55 -14.94
C LYS A 117 -17.72 17.01 -14.95
N PHE A 118 -16.98 16.75 -13.86
CA PHE A 118 -15.56 17.05 -13.78
C PHE A 118 -14.73 16.25 -14.79
N VAL A 119 -14.97 14.94 -14.89
CA VAL A 119 -14.31 14.04 -15.86
C VAL A 119 -14.49 14.56 -17.28
N LYS A 120 -15.73 14.87 -17.69
CA LYS A 120 -16.05 15.33 -19.04
C LYS A 120 -15.41 16.70 -19.34
N ARG A 121 -15.52 17.65 -18.41
CA ARG A 121 -14.98 19.00 -18.58
C ARG A 121 -13.47 18.99 -18.74
N ASN A 122 -12.77 18.23 -17.90
CA ASN A 122 -11.31 18.15 -17.91
C ASN A 122 -10.76 17.09 -18.86
N LYS A 123 -11.64 16.38 -19.60
CA LYS A 123 -11.28 15.30 -20.53
C LYS A 123 -10.35 14.27 -19.86
N ILE A 124 -10.70 13.85 -18.64
CA ILE A 124 -9.92 12.87 -17.90
C ILE A 124 -9.89 11.56 -18.69
N ASP A 125 -8.70 11.05 -18.95
CA ASP A 125 -8.49 9.77 -19.63
C ASP A 125 -8.50 8.62 -18.61
N VAL A 126 -7.87 8.82 -17.44
CA VAL A 126 -7.68 7.78 -16.40
C VAL A 126 -8.05 8.29 -15.01
N VAL A 127 -8.77 7.47 -14.23
CA VAL A 127 -8.98 7.66 -12.79
C VAL A 127 -8.18 6.64 -11.98
N ILE A 128 -7.52 7.08 -10.92
CA ILE A 128 -6.79 6.25 -9.96
C ILE A 128 -7.34 6.50 -8.56
N PRO A 129 -8.03 5.53 -7.93
CA PRO A 129 -8.38 5.65 -6.52
C PRO A 129 -7.18 5.32 -5.63
N SER A 130 -7.07 6.05 -4.53
CA SER A 130 -5.91 5.99 -3.64
C SER A 130 -6.18 5.36 -2.29
N ASP A 131 -7.40 5.44 -1.77
CA ASP A 131 -7.77 4.98 -0.44
C ASP A 131 -9.02 4.10 -0.52
N THR A 132 -9.47 3.65 0.65
CA THR A 132 -10.64 2.79 0.78
C THR A 132 -11.92 3.51 0.34
N THR A 133 -12.12 4.73 0.84
CA THR A 133 -13.37 5.47 0.64
C THR A 133 -13.65 5.80 -0.82
N ASP A 134 -12.64 6.25 -1.57
CA ASP A 134 -12.78 6.59 -2.97
C ASP A 134 -12.84 5.35 -3.87
N THR A 135 -12.14 4.26 -3.51
CA THR A 135 -12.32 2.98 -4.22
C THR A 135 -13.74 2.43 -4.04
N MET A 136 -14.31 2.50 -2.83
CA MET A 136 -15.71 2.13 -2.58
C MET A 136 -16.68 3.03 -3.35
N PHE A 137 -16.46 4.34 -3.41
CA PHE A 137 -17.27 5.26 -4.21
C PHE A 137 -17.27 4.87 -5.70
N LEU A 138 -16.09 4.61 -6.26
CA LEU A 138 -15.97 4.21 -7.67
C LEU A 138 -16.60 2.84 -7.91
N SER A 139 -16.45 1.88 -7.00
CA SER A 139 -17.07 0.55 -7.09
C SER A 139 -18.61 0.65 -7.06
N THR A 140 -19.15 1.44 -6.12
CA THR A 140 -20.59 1.69 -5.97
C THR A 140 -21.21 2.30 -7.23
N HIS A 141 -20.48 3.20 -7.89
CA HIS A 141 -20.96 3.93 -9.06
C HIS A 141 -20.30 3.47 -10.37
N HIS A 142 -19.71 2.26 -10.37
CA HIS A 142 -18.86 1.78 -11.46
C HIS A 142 -19.58 1.80 -12.82
N ALA A 143 -20.83 1.32 -12.87
CA ALA A 143 -21.61 1.24 -14.10
C ALA A 143 -21.92 2.63 -14.72
N GLU A 144 -22.01 3.68 -13.92
CA GLU A 144 -22.25 5.05 -14.39
C GLU A 144 -20.94 5.73 -14.80
N ILE A 145 -19.91 5.65 -13.93
CA ILE A 145 -18.64 6.37 -14.12
C ILE A 145 -17.82 5.75 -15.26
N SER A 146 -17.74 4.42 -15.34
CA SER A 146 -16.90 3.71 -16.32
C SER A 146 -17.36 3.84 -17.78
N LYS A 147 -18.49 4.53 -18.03
CA LYS A 147 -18.94 4.96 -19.37
C LYS A 147 -18.25 6.22 -19.86
N HIS A 148 -17.58 6.95 -18.97
CA HIS A 148 -17.06 8.28 -19.22
C HIS A 148 -15.55 8.38 -19.06
N VAL A 149 -14.92 7.39 -18.42
CA VAL A 149 -13.47 7.39 -18.15
C VAL A 149 -12.97 5.96 -17.96
N ASN A 150 -11.68 5.75 -18.24
CA ASN A 150 -11.01 4.50 -17.94
C ASN A 150 -10.66 4.44 -16.45
N LEU A 151 -10.99 3.32 -15.81
CA LEU A 151 -10.66 3.05 -14.42
C LEU A 151 -10.53 1.53 -14.21
N ALA A 152 -9.56 1.11 -13.41
CA ALA A 152 -9.39 -0.29 -13.04
C ALA A 152 -9.76 -0.44 -11.57
N VAL A 153 -11.04 -0.70 -11.32
CA VAL A 153 -11.64 -0.92 -10.01
C VAL A 153 -12.65 -2.05 -10.13
N THR A 154 -12.83 -2.84 -9.07
CA THR A 154 -13.88 -3.86 -9.04
C THR A 154 -15.27 -3.22 -9.27
N PRO A 155 -16.11 -3.77 -10.16
CA PRO A 155 -17.49 -3.30 -10.31
C PRO A 155 -18.40 -3.77 -9.16
N SER A 156 -17.91 -4.62 -8.27
CA SER A 156 -18.67 -5.21 -7.17
C SER A 156 -18.24 -4.62 -5.82
N LEU A 157 -19.12 -3.83 -5.22
CA LEU A 157 -18.91 -3.30 -3.86
C LEU A 157 -18.79 -4.41 -2.82
N SER A 158 -19.59 -5.48 -2.94
CA SER A 158 -19.52 -6.59 -1.98
C SER A 158 -18.18 -7.34 -2.04
N VAL A 159 -17.60 -7.47 -3.23
CA VAL A 159 -16.24 -8.03 -3.39
C VAL A 159 -15.22 -7.12 -2.72
N TYR A 160 -15.35 -5.80 -2.89
CA TYR A 160 -14.48 -4.84 -2.23
C TYR A 160 -14.57 -4.99 -0.70
N GLU A 161 -15.78 -4.96 -0.14
CA GLU A 161 -16.03 -5.04 1.30
C GLU A 161 -15.52 -6.35 1.90
N SER A 162 -15.74 -7.47 1.20
CA SER A 162 -15.25 -8.78 1.62
C SER A 162 -13.72 -8.89 1.63
N LEU A 163 -13.04 -8.24 0.68
CA LEU A 163 -11.58 -8.22 0.61
C LEU A 163 -10.94 -7.26 1.63
N GLU A 164 -11.60 -6.15 1.98
CA GLU A 164 -11.11 -5.21 2.99
C GLU A 164 -11.30 -5.73 4.42
N ASP A 165 -12.40 -6.46 4.65
CA ASP A 165 -12.69 -7.06 5.94
C ASP A 165 -11.81 -8.31 6.18
N LYS A 166 -11.01 -8.27 7.25
CA LYS A 166 -10.07 -9.34 7.63
C LYS A 166 -10.76 -10.65 7.97
N TRP A 167 -11.96 -10.60 8.54
CA TRP A 167 -12.73 -11.81 8.88
C TRP A 167 -13.29 -12.46 7.61
N GLU A 168 -13.89 -11.67 6.74
CA GLU A 168 -14.40 -12.17 5.45
C GLU A 168 -13.26 -12.67 4.54
N THR A 169 -12.13 -11.97 4.53
CA THR A 169 -10.91 -12.42 3.84
C THR A 169 -10.39 -13.75 4.40
N TYR A 170 -10.40 -13.93 5.71
CA TYR A 170 -10.03 -15.20 6.34
C TYR A 170 -10.95 -16.35 5.90
N ASN A 171 -12.27 -16.13 5.90
CA ASN A 171 -13.25 -17.13 5.45
C ASN A 171 -13.06 -17.48 3.97
N MET A 172 -12.87 -16.47 3.11
CA MET A 172 -12.56 -16.68 1.70
C MET A 172 -11.26 -17.49 1.52
N CYS A 173 -10.22 -17.20 2.29
CA CYS A 173 -8.97 -17.96 2.23
C CYS A 173 -9.16 -19.43 2.62
N LYS A 174 -9.98 -19.72 3.64
CA LYS A 174 -10.33 -21.10 4.00
C LYS A 174 -11.04 -21.82 2.85
N GLU A 175 -12.02 -21.18 2.20
CA GLU A 175 -12.71 -21.74 1.03
C GLU A 175 -11.75 -22.05 -0.12
N LEU A 176 -10.74 -21.20 -0.32
CA LEU A 176 -9.76 -21.31 -1.41
C LEU A 176 -8.53 -22.17 -1.06
N ASN A 177 -8.51 -22.78 0.14
CA ASN A 177 -7.35 -23.50 0.67
C ASN A 177 -6.06 -22.66 0.63
N ILE A 178 -6.16 -21.40 1.04
CA ILE A 178 -5.05 -20.46 1.21
C ILE A 178 -4.70 -20.44 2.70
N CYS A 179 -3.41 -20.59 3.01
CA CYS A 179 -2.94 -20.56 4.39
C CYS A 179 -3.08 -19.15 4.98
N THR A 180 -3.61 -19.06 6.19
CA THR A 180 -3.77 -17.85 7.00
C THR A 180 -3.43 -18.19 8.44
N PRO A 181 -2.99 -17.22 9.27
CA PRO A 181 -2.88 -17.48 10.70
C PRO A 181 -4.24 -17.86 11.30
N ASP A 182 -4.24 -18.75 12.30
CA ASP A 182 -5.47 -19.18 12.96
C ASP A 182 -6.22 -17.95 13.50
N THR A 183 -7.45 -17.74 13.02
CA THR A 183 -8.25 -16.56 13.32
C THR A 183 -9.65 -16.96 13.76
N THR A 184 -10.14 -16.32 14.81
CA THR A 184 -11.50 -16.51 15.37
C THR A 184 -12.14 -15.17 15.65
N LEU A 185 -13.48 -15.14 15.74
CA LEU A 185 -14.20 -13.98 16.26
C LEU A 185 -13.92 -13.83 17.75
N PHE A 186 -13.55 -12.63 18.17
CA PHE A 186 -13.31 -12.32 19.57
C PHE A 186 -14.62 -11.98 20.28
N THR A 187 -14.87 -12.62 21.42
CA THR A 187 -16.02 -12.34 22.29
C THR A 187 -15.53 -12.03 23.70
N GLN A 188 -15.99 -10.90 24.26
CA GLN A 188 -15.54 -10.43 25.59
C GLN A 188 -15.93 -11.37 26.74
N ASN A 189 -16.93 -12.23 26.55
CA ASN A 189 -17.44 -13.11 27.60
C ASN A 189 -16.65 -14.43 27.73
N ASN A 190 -15.64 -14.66 26.89
CA ASN A 190 -14.85 -15.89 26.96
C ASN A 190 -13.72 -15.71 27.99
N ASN A 191 -13.84 -16.37 29.14
CA ASN A 191 -12.88 -16.30 30.24
C ASN A 191 -11.56 -17.04 29.93
N ASP A 192 -11.55 -17.96 28.96
CA ASP A 192 -10.37 -18.77 28.62
C ASP A 192 -9.64 -18.19 27.40
N GLN A 193 -8.94 -17.07 27.63
CA GLN A 193 -8.09 -16.45 26.62
C GLN A 193 -6.68 -17.07 26.65
N HIS A 194 -6.28 -17.66 25.53
CA HIS A 194 -4.92 -18.18 25.35
C HIS A 194 -4.01 -17.13 24.70
N TYR A 195 -3.02 -16.68 25.44
CA TYR A 195 -2.00 -15.72 24.99
C TYR A 195 -0.73 -16.42 24.49
N PRO A 196 0.09 -15.78 23.62
CA PRO A 196 -0.14 -14.47 23.01
C PRO A 196 -1.07 -14.54 21.79
N PHE A 197 -1.76 -13.42 21.49
CA PHE A 197 -2.53 -13.24 20.26
C PHE A 197 -2.56 -11.80 19.77
N PHE A 198 -2.94 -11.59 18.51
CA PHE A 198 -3.28 -10.28 17.98
C PHE A 198 -4.79 -10.05 18.07
N LEU A 199 -5.21 -9.00 18.77
CA LEU A 199 -6.57 -8.47 18.68
C LEU A 199 -6.63 -7.50 17.51
N LYS A 200 -7.60 -7.68 16.60
CA LYS A 200 -7.77 -6.78 15.45
C LYS A 200 -9.21 -6.35 15.28
N VAL A 201 -9.42 -5.13 14.81
CA VAL A 201 -10.68 -4.71 14.20
C VAL A 201 -10.76 -5.31 12.80
N ALA A 202 -11.88 -5.93 12.45
CA ALA A 202 -12.02 -6.67 11.20
C ALA A 202 -11.93 -5.78 9.94
N SER A 203 -12.62 -4.64 9.94
CA SER A 203 -12.74 -3.74 8.77
C SER A 203 -12.58 -2.26 9.12
N GLY A 204 -12.37 -1.44 8.09
CA GLY A 204 -12.23 0.02 8.18
C GLY A 204 -10.97 0.45 8.92
N THR A 205 -9.88 -0.30 8.81
CA THR A 205 -8.61 -0.02 9.48
C THR A 205 -7.62 0.63 8.53
N ASN A 206 -6.96 1.71 8.95
CA ASN A 206 -5.92 2.38 8.15
C ASN A 206 -4.56 2.29 8.87
N ALA A 207 -3.52 1.86 8.15
CA ALA A 207 -2.11 1.91 8.57
C ALA A 207 -1.84 1.30 9.96
N GLY A 208 -2.28 0.05 10.17
CA GLY A 208 -2.06 -0.70 11.42
C GLY A 208 -2.91 -0.21 12.62
N ARG A 209 -3.77 0.80 12.44
CA ARG A 209 -4.75 1.17 13.48
C ARG A 209 -5.74 0.03 13.67
N GLY A 210 -6.04 -0.27 14.92
CA GLY A 210 -6.96 -1.36 15.22
C GLY A 210 -6.28 -2.73 15.31
N VAL A 211 -4.96 -2.78 15.54
CA VAL A 211 -4.20 -4.03 15.75
C VAL A 211 -3.40 -3.91 17.04
N TRP A 212 -3.53 -4.90 17.93
CA TRP A 212 -2.84 -4.96 19.22
C TRP A 212 -2.28 -6.35 19.47
N HIS A 213 -1.03 -6.43 19.94
CA HIS A 213 -0.43 -7.68 20.37
C HIS A 213 -0.69 -7.86 21.86
N CYS A 214 -1.64 -8.73 22.19
CA CYS A 214 -2.00 -9.07 23.56
C CYS A 214 -1.13 -10.23 24.04
N LYS A 215 -0.19 -9.97 24.95
CA LYS A 215 0.68 -10.99 25.57
C LYS A 215 0.13 -11.48 26.90
N HIS A 216 -0.73 -10.69 27.53
CA HIS A 216 -1.46 -11.00 28.76
C HIS A 216 -2.77 -10.18 28.85
N ASP A 217 -3.54 -10.43 29.92
CA ASP A 217 -4.86 -9.83 30.15
C ASP A 217 -4.84 -8.29 30.18
N ASP A 218 -3.82 -7.68 30.79
CA ASP A 218 -3.74 -6.21 30.83
C ASP A 218 -3.58 -5.58 29.44
N ASP A 219 -2.86 -6.22 28.52
CA ASP A 219 -2.77 -5.74 27.12
C ASP A 219 -4.14 -5.79 26.44
N LEU A 220 -4.92 -6.84 26.70
CA LEU A 220 -6.27 -6.98 26.18
C LEU A 220 -7.19 -5.89 26.73
N LYS A 221 -7.16 -5.63 28.04
CA LYS A 221 -7.90 -4.52 28.66
C LYS A 221 -7.51 -3.18 28.05
N MET A 222 -6.21 -2.94 27.83
CA MET A 222 -5.73 -1.71 27.20
C MET A 222 -6.22 -1.58 25.76
N ALA A 223 -6.22 -2.68 24.99
CA ALA A 223 -6.70 -2.71 23.62
C ALA A 223 -8.22 -2.41 23.54
N LEU A 224 -9.02 -3.06 24.39
CA LEU A 224 -10.48 -2.87 24.44
C LEU A 224 -10.91 -1.45 24.81
N ASN A 225 -10.06 -0.71 25.53
CA ASN A 225 -10.30 0.69 25.87
C ASN A 225 -9.88 1.68 24.77
N GLN A 226 -9.30 1.22 23.66
CA GLN A 226 -8.89 2.12 22.58
C GLN A 226 -10.08 2.72 21.86
N LYS A 227 -9.90 3.96 21.36
CA LYS A 227 -10.95 4.72 20.67
C LYS A 227 -11.44 4.04 19.39
N GLU A 228 -10.59 3.27 18.73
CA GLU A 228 -10.91 2.49 17.53
C GLU A 228 -12.02 1.47 17.80
N ILE A 229 -12.07 0.92 19.02
CA ILE A 229 -13.11 -0.01 19.48
C ILE A 229 -14.27 0.77 20.11
N THR A 230 -13.98 1.61 21.11
CA THR A 230 -15.01 2.25 21.94
C THR A 230 -15.89 3.26 21.18
N ARG A 231 -15.37 3.94 20.14
CA ARG A 231 -16.16 4.89 19.35
C ARG A 231 -17.12 4.22 18.37
N ARG A 232 -16.84 2.98 17.96
CA ARG A 232 -17.66 2.25 16.98
C ARG A 232 -18.88 1.56 17.60
N LYS A 233 -19.05 1.64 18.93
CA LYS A 233 -20.16 1.05 19.69
C LYS A 233 -20.32 -0.45 19.38
N LYS A 234 -21.54 -1.01 19.46
CA LYS A 234 -21.83 -2.45 19.41
C LYS A 234 -21.55 -3.12 18.05
N ASP A 235 -21.23 -2.34 17.01
CA ASP A 235 -21.12 -2.84 15.64
C ASP A 235 -19.67 -3.17 15.22
N VAL A 236 -18.71 -3.04 16.14
CA VAL A 236 -17.31 -3.39 15.85
C VAL A 236 -17.12 -4.90 15.92
N VAL A 237 -16.75 -5.48 14.78
CA VAL A 237 -16.30 -6.88 14.72
C VAL A 237 -14.82 -6.92 15.11
N LEU A 238 -14.51 -7.70 16.14
CA LEU A 238 -13.16 -7.96 16.60
C LEU A 238 -12.79 -9.40 16.25
N ILE A 239 -11.55 -9.59 15.80
CA ILE A 239 -10.95 -10.91 15.57
C ILE A 239 -9.77 -11.11 16.50
N GLN A 240 -9.56 -12.35 16.89
CA GLN A 240 -8.40 -12.85 17.58
C GLN A 240 -7.60 -13.69 16.60
N GLN A 241 -6.33 -13.37 16.42
CA GLN A 241 -5.44 -14.06 15.48
C GLN A 241 -4.18 -14.57 16.18
N LYS A 242 -3.87 -15.85 15.99
CA LYS A 242 -2.67 -16.48 16.54
C LYS A 242 -1.41 -15.90 15.88
N PRO A 243 -0.35 -15.57 16.63
CA PRO A 243 0.89 -15.09 16.05
C PRO A 243 1.57 -16.18 15.23
N VAL A 244 2.16 -15.79 14.11
CA VAL A 244 2.97 -16.64 13.25
C VAL A 244 4.32 -15.94 13.05
N SER A 245 5.42 -16.68 13.17
CA SER A 245 6.76 -16.15 12.90
C SER A 245 7.02 -16.08 11.40
N GLY A 246 7.81 -15.10 10.98
CA GLY A 246 8.27 -14.96 9.60
C GLY A 246 8.41 -13.50 9.19
N ASP A 247 8.93 -13.29 7.98
CA ASP A 247 9.06 -11.97 7.39
C ASP A 247 7.73 -11.49 6.83
N ILE A 248 7.34 -10.27 7.16
CA ILE A 248 6.14 -9.66 6.57
C ILE A 248 6.54 -9.05 5.23
N ILE A 249 5.91 -9.51 4.17
CA ILE A 249 6.08 -8.97 2.83
C ILE A 249 4.77 -8.42 2.31
N THR A 250 4.89 -7.43 1.46
CA THR A 250 3.78 -6.77 0.80
C THR A 250 3.88 -7.05 -0.69
N ALA A 251 2.78 -7.55 -1.27
CA ALA A 251 2.65 -7.82 -2.69
C ALA A 251 1.67 -6.81 -3.31
N GLN A 252 2.22 -5.90 -4.10
CA GLN A 252 1.43 -5.02 -4.94
C GLN A 252 1.08 -5.81 -6.21
N ILE A 253 -0.19 -6.09 -6.44
CA ILE A 253 -0.63 -6.91 -7.56
C ILE A 253 -1.66 -6.20 -8.42
N ILE A 254 -1.57 -6.38 -9.74
CA ILE A 254 -2.52 -5.87 -10.70
C ILE A 254 -3.35 -7.03 -11.24
N PHE A 255 -4.66 -6.90 -11.17
CA PHE A 255 -5.63 -7.81 -11.75
C PHE A 255 -6.35 -7.20 -12.96
N ASP A 256 -6.52 -8.02 -13.98
CA ASP A 256 -7.35 -7.76 -15.15
C ASP A 256 -8.56 -8.71 -15.12
N ASN A 257 -9.69 -8.23 -14.58
CA ASN A 257 -10.95 -8.99 -14.52
C ASN A 257 -10.79 -10.41 -13.96
N GLY A 258 -10.14 -10.52 -12.80
CA GLY A 258 -9.85 -11.77 -12.11
C GLY A 258 -8.55 -12.45 -12.53
N THR A 259 -7.90 -11.98 -13.59
CA THR A 259 -6.61 -12.54 -14.03
C THR A 259 -5.45 -11.74 -13.42
N PRO A 260 -4.57 -12.34 -12.59
CA PRO A 260 -3.39 -11.64 -12.11
C PRO A 260 -2.40 -11.43 -13.26
N VAL A 261 -2.02 -10.19 -13.53
CA VAL A 261 -1.13 -9.87 -14.67
C VAL A 261 0.29 -9.48 -14.27
N GLY A 262 0.49 -9.02 -13.03
CA GLY A 262 1.81 -8.69 -12.53
C GLY A 262 1.80 -8.37 -11.04
N SER A 263 2.93 -8.65 -10.39
CA SER A 263 3.17 -8.39 -8.96
C SER A 263 4.50 -7.68 -8.73
N PHE A 264 4.58 -6.91 -7.65
CA PHE A 264 5.80 -6.28 -7.17
C PHE A 264 5.89 -6.49 -5.65
N PHE A 265 6.96 -7.13 -5.20
CA PHE A 265 7.16 -7.47 -3.78
C PHE A 265 8.14 -6.54 -3.09
N CYS A 266 7.80 -6.12 -1.88
CA CYS A 266 8.67 -5.37 -0.98
C CYS A 266 8.46 -5.84 0.48
N GLN A 267 9.45 -5.60 1.34
CA GLN A 267 9.36 -5.82 2.79
C GLN A 267 9.61 -4.49 3.48
N SER A 268 8.68 -4.04 4.31
CA SER A 268 8.86 -2.78 5.06
C SER A 268 10.03 -2.90 6.04
N VAL A 269 10.91 -1.90 6.08
CA VAL A 269 11.99 -1.81 7.08
C VAL A 269 11.48 -1.64 8.52
N GLN A 270 10.18 -1.39 8.70
CA GLN A 270 9.53 -1.24 10.00
C GLN A 270 8.69 -2.47 10.38
N SER A 271 8.85 -3.62 9.70
CA SER A 271 8.04 -4.82 9.89
C SER A 271 8.13 -5.45 11.28
N GLU A 272 9.18 -5.14 12.05
CA GLU A 272 9.41 -5.74 13.38
C GLU A 272 8.35 -5.32 14.42
N ASN A 273 7.56 -4.26 14.17
CA ASN A 273 6.47 -3.87 15.05
C ASN A 273 5.22 -3.41 14.28
N LEU A 274 4.40 -4.39 13.87
CA LEU A 274 3.06 -4.15 13.30
C LEU A 274 2.16 -3.28 14.21
N ALA A 275 2.35 -3.34 15.54
CA ALA A 275 1.59 -2.57 16.50
C ALA A 275 2.26 -1.20 16.75
N GLY A 276 1.75 -0.14 16.12
CA GLY A 276 2.21 1.23 16.35
C GLY A 276 3.02 1.87 15.22
N MET A 277 2.96 1.33 14.01
CA MET A 277 3.60 1.91 12.81
C MET A 277 3.36 3.43 12.66
N GLY A 278 2.18 3.93 13.03
CA GLY A 278 1.85 5.35 12.95
C GLY A 278 2.73 6.27 13.81
N ALA A 279 3.26 5.80 14.94
CA ALA A 279 4.18 6.58 15.79
C ALA A 279 5.62 6.58 15.26
N ASN A 280 6.05 5.48 14.61
CA ASN A 280 7.39 5.33 14.07
C ASN A 280 7.61 6.08 12.75
N TRP A 281 6.55 6.31 11.97
CA TRP A 281 6.63 7.10 10.73
C TRP A 281 6.94 8.59 10.98
N VAL A 282 6.43 9.18 12.06
CA VAL A 282 6.77 10.57 12.41
C VAL A 282 8.26 10.69 12.78
N ASN A 283 8.82 9.66 13.38
CA ASN A 283 10.25 9.61 13.70
C ASN A 283 11.13 9.41 12.47
N SER A 284 10.61 8.96 11.32
CA SER A 284 11.38 8.68 10.10
C SER A 284 11.80 9.91 9.30
N GLN A 285 11.53 11.12 9.80
CA GLN A 285 11.98 12.39 9.18
C GLN A 285 13.36 12.86 9.68
N ARG A 286 14.00 12.12 10.58
CA ARG A 286 15.36 12.44 11.05
C ARG A 286 16.39 12.20 9.96
N ALA A 287 17.48 12.97 9.96
CA ALA A 287 18.50 12.94 8.91
C ALA A 287 19.19 11.56 8.78
N ASP A 288 19.35 10.84 9.89
CA ASP A 288 19.87 9.47 9.96
C ASP A 288 18.95 8.43 9.30
N ILE A 289 17.67 8.76 9.09
CA ILE A 289 16.67 7.85 8.52
C ILE A 289 16.45 8.11 7.03
N LYS A 290 16.88 9.27 6.51
CA LYS A 290 16.73 9.64 5.08
C LYS A 290 17.49 8.70 4.14
N ASP A 291 18.63 8.18 4.60
CA ASP A 291 19.45 7.23 3.84
C ASP A 291 18.96 5.78 3.95
N MET A 292 17.99 5.50 4.81
CA MET A 292 17.39 4.17 4.87
C MET A 292 16.60 3.91 3.59
N VAL A 293 16.82 2.73 3.00
CA VAL A 293 15.91 2.22 1.98
C VAL A 293 14.56 2.05 2.65
N SER A 294 13.52 2.65 2.05
CA SER A 294 12.17 2.62 2.61
C SER A 294 11.62 1.18 2.72
N ASP A 295 12.13 0.30 1.87
CA ASP A 295 11.75 -1.10 1.80
C ASP A 295 12.92 -1.99 1.36
N ILE A 296 12.91 -3.23 1.82
CA ILE A 296 13.91 -4.25 1.49
C ILE A 296 13.42 -5.08 0.30
N LYS A 297 14.37 -5.44 -0.58
CA LYS A 297 14.12 -6.41 -1.63
C LYS A 297 13.77 -7.78 -1.02
N VAL A 298 12.61 -8.31 -1.37
CA VAL A 298 12.21 -9.66 -1.00
C VAL A 298 12.94 -10.68 -1.87
N LYS A 299 13.57 -11.67 -1.23
CA LYS A 299 14.15 -12.84 -1.92
C LYS A 299 13.21 -14.03 -1.71
N LEU A 300 12.48 -14.40 -2.75
CA LEU A 300 11.60 -15.57 -2.75
C LEU A 300 12.31 -16.75 -3.42
N THR A 301 12.10 -17.95 -2.89
CA THR A 301 12.42 -19.19 -3.60
C THR A 301 11.45 -19.41 -4.76
N ASP A 302 11.81 -20.29 -5.72
CA ASP A 302 10.90 -20.68 -6.81
C ASP A 302 9.60 -21.29 -6.28
N LYS A 303 9.70 -22.11 -5.22
CA LYS A 303 8.52 -22.71 -4.55
C LYS A 303 7.61 -21.62 -3.98
N GLN A 304 8.16 -20.65 -3.26
CA GLN A 304 7.39 -19.54 -2.69
C GLN A 304 6.74 -18.68 -3.77
N SER A 305 7.48 -18.38 -4.84
CA SER A 305 6.98 -17.59 -5.97
C SER A 305 5.81 -18.30 -6.67
N LYS A 306 5.91 -19.63 -6.85
CA LYS A 306 4.82 -20.45 -7.40
C LYS A 306 3.59 -20.42 -6.50
N VAL A 307 3.75 -20.61 -5.18
CA VAL A 307 2.65 -20.56 -4.21
C VAL A 307 1.93 -19.20 -4.25
N LEU A 308 2.68 -18.09 -4.26
CA LEU A 308 2.09 -16.75 -4.37
C LEU A 308 1.31 -16.57 -5.68
N SER A 309 1.86 -17.02 -6.80
CA SER A 309 1.14 -16.97 -8.08
C SER A 309 -0.17 -17.76 -8.03
N GLU A 310 -0.18 -18.96 -7.43
CA GLU A 310 -1.39 -19.75 -7.27
C GLU A 310 -2.43 -19.07 -6.38
N ILE A 311 -1.99 -18.45 -5.27
CA ILE A 311 -2.84 -17.65 -4.38
C ILE A 311 -3.50 -16.52 -5.17
N PHE A 312 -2.72 -15.75 -5.93
CA PHE A 312 -3.23 -14.66 -6.75
C PHE A 312 -4.25 -15.15 -7.77
N THR A 313 -3.98 -16.26 -8.47
CA THR A 313 -4.92 -16.84 -9.42
C THR A 313 -6.23 -17.24 -8.76
N ARG A 314 -6.19 -17.86 -7.56
CA ARG A 314 -7.40 -18.26 -6.82
C ARG A 314 -8.22 -17.07 -6.37
N ILE A 315 -7.58 -16.06 -5.76
CA ILE A 315 -8.25 -14.82 -5.33
C ILE A 315 -8.88 -14.12 -6.53
N GLY A 316 -8.10 -13.89 -7.59
CA GLY A 316 -8.58 -13.23 -8.79
C GLY A 316 -9.75 -13.97 -9.43
N SER A 317 -9.66 -15.29 -9.58
CA SER A 317 -10.74 -16.11 -10.17
C SER A 317 -12.02 -16.07 -9.34
N LYS A 318 -11.92 -16.14 -8.00
CA LYS A 318 -13.07 -16.08 -7.09
C LYS A 318 -13.77 -14.72 -7.12
N THR A 319 -12.99 -13.65 -7.21
CA THR A 319 -13.48 -12.28 -7.00
C THR A 319 -13.78 -11.54 -8.30
N SER A 320 -13.23 -12.01 -9.42
CA SER A 320 -13.18 -11.26 -10.68
C SER A 320 -12.60 -9.85 -10.49
N TYR A 321 -11.70 -9.67 -9.52
CA TYR A 321 -11.16 -8.36 -9.14
C TYR A 321 -10.47 -7.68 -10.32
N HIS A 322 -10.57 -6.35 -10.39
CA HIS A 322 -9.95 -5.56 -11.45
C HIS A 322 -9.33 -4.30 -10.83
N GLY A 323 -8.06 -4.04 -11.14
CA GLY A 323 -7.30 -2.96 -10.53
C GLY A 323 -6.08 -3.43 -9.76
N MET A 324 -5.49 -2.49 -9.03
CA MET A 324 -4.39 -2.77 -8.11
C MET A 324 -4.94 -3.17 -6.75
N MET A 325 -4.33 -4.18 -6.15
CA MET A 325 -4.56 -4.62 -4.78
C MET A 325 -3.22 -4.76 -4.08
N ASP A 326 -3.21 -4.43 -2.80
CA ASP A 326 -2.07 -4.63 -1.93
C ASP A 326 -2.35 -5.81 -1.00
N ILE A 327 -1.52 -6.84 -1.01
CA ILE A 327 -1.74 -8.07 -0.22
C ILE A 327 -0.55 -8.29 0.70
N GLU A 328 -0.82 -8.43 1.99
CA GLU A 328 0.22 -8.69 2.99
C GLU A 328 0.33 -10.19 3.28
N PHE A 329 1.57 -10.66 3.41
CA PHE A 329 1.89 -12.05 3.71
C PHE A 329 2.91 -12.15 4.84
N ILE A 330 2.87 -13.24 5.60
CA ILE A 330 4.01 -13.73 6.37
C ILE A 330 4.69 -14.84 5.58
N VAL A 331 6.00 -14.69 5.36
CA VAL A 331 6.85 -15.72 4.77
C VAL A 331 7.65 -16.37 5.88
N ASN A 332 7.28 -17.60 6.20
CA ASN A 332 8.00 -18.46 7.14
C ASN A 332 8.79 -19.52 6.36
N PRO A 333 10.11 -19.68 6.61
CA PRO A 333 10.93 -20.65 5.89
C PRO A 333 10.55 -22.11 6.17
N ILE A 334 9.89 -22.39 7.29
CA ILE A 334 9.47 -23.72 7.74
C ILE A 334 7.98 -23.95 7.40
N ASP A 335 7.12 -23.04 7.86
CA ASP A 335 5.67 -23.21 7.84
C ASP A 335 5.02 -22.75 6.52
N GLY A 336 5.75 -22.02 5.67
CA GLY A 336 5.28 -21.58 4.36
C GLY A 336 4.79 -20.13 4.34
N ILE A 337 3.79 -19.86 3.49
CA ILE A 337 3.29 -18.50 3.22
C ILE A 337 1.89 -18.38 3.80
N PHE A 338 1.67 -17.34 4.62
CA PHE A 338 0.38 -17.04 5.22
C PHE A 338 -0.13 -15.69 4.73
N LEU A 339 -1.34 -15.65 4.19
CA LEU A 339 -2.00 -14.38 3.84
C LEU A 339 -2.50 -13.71 5.13
N LEU A 340 -2.15 -12.43 5.31
CA LEU A 340 -2.55 -11.63 6.47
C LEU A 340 -3.80 -10.81 6.20
N GLU A 341 -3.78 -10.03 5.12
CA GLU A 341 -4.88 -9.17 4.72
C GLU A 341 -4.80 -8.83 3.23
N CYS A 342 -5.95 -8.49 2.66
CA CYS A 342 -6.06 -7.85 1.36
C CYS A 342 -6.47 -6.39 1.57
N ASN A 343 -5.83 -5.50 0.84
CA ASN A 343 -6.16 -4.08 0.77
C ASN A 343 -6.53 -3.80 -0.68
N PRO A 344 -7.83 -3.84 -1.06
CA PRO A 344 -8.30 -3.70 -2.44
C PRO A 344 -8.19 -2.26 -2.97
N ARG A 345 -7.02 -1.65 -2.83
CA ARG A 345 -6.67 -0.28 -3.21
C ARG A 345 -5.20 -0.22 -3.62
N PHE A 346 -4.76 0.97 -4.05
CA PHE A 346 -3.34 1.24 -4.23
C PHE A 346 -2.57 1.11 -2.90
N SER A 347 -1.36 0.54 -3.00
CA SER A 347 -0.48 0.36 -1.86
C SER A 347 0.13 1.68 -1.40
N GLY A 348 0.34 1.80 -0.08
CA GLY A 348 1.22 2.84 0.47
C GLY A 348 2.68 2.66 0.03
N GLY A 349 3.07 1.41 -0.30
CA GLY A 349 4.38 1.02 -0.81
C GLY A 349 4.62 1.32 -2.29
N LEU A 350 3.73 2.07 -2.96
CA LEU A 350 3.79 2.30 -4.41
C LEU A 350 5.12 2.88 -4.88
N HIS A 351 5.78 3.70 -4.06
CA HIS A 351 7.08 4.32 -4.38
C HIS A 351 8.16 3.29 -4.72
N THR A 352 8.10 2.09 -4.15
CA THR A 352 9.05 1.01 -4.43
C THR A 352 9.03 0.60 -5.90
N THR A 353 7.87 0.71 -6.56
CA THR A 353 7.66 0.35 -7.96
C THR A 353 8.38 1.28 -8.92
N LEU A 354 8.82 2.48 -8.49
CA LEU A 354 9.67 3.34 -9.30
C LEU A 354 11.04 2.70 -9.61
N SER A 355 11.46 1.72 -8.80
CA SER A 355 12.65 0.90 -9.10
C SER A 355 12.49 0.06 -10.38
N ASN A 356 11.24 -0.21 -10.79
CA ASN A 356 10.90 -0.82 -12.07
C ASN A 356 9.56 -0.28 -12.60
N HIS A 357 9.64 0.83 -13.33
CA HIS A 357 8.48 1.52 -13.91
C HIS A 357 7.58 0.63 -14.79
N LYS A 358 8.05 -0.54 -15.26
CA LYS A 358 7.26 -1.48 -16.07
C LYS A 358 6.06 -2.04 -15.30
N PHE A 359 6.12 -2.04 -13.97
CA PHE A 359 4.95 -2.41 -13.17
C PHE A 359 3.81 -1.40 -13.32
N LEU A 360 4.12 -0.10 -13.30
CA LEU A 360 3.12 0.95 -13.57
C LEU A 360 2.70 0.98 -15.04
N ASP A 361 3.59 0.67 -15.99
CA ASP A 361 3.19 0.46 -17.39
C ASP A 361 2.06 -0.57 -17.50
N LEU A 362 2.23 -1.69 -16.79
CA LEU A 362 1.22 -2.74 -16.78
C LEU A 362 -0.12 -2.26 -16.20
N TYR A 363 -0.09 -1.45 -15.15
CA TYR A 363 -1.32 -0.87 -14.60
C TYR A 363 -2.03 0.01 -15.64
N PHE A 364 -1.30 0.88 -16.33
CA PHE A 364 -1.86 1.71 -17.40
C PHE A 364 -2.33 0.89 -18.62
N ASP A 365 -1.70 -0.24 -18.96
CA ASP A 365 -2.22 -1.19 -19.96
C ASP A 365 -3.60 -1.70 -19.52
N VAL A 366 -3.71 -2.21 -18.28
CA VAL A 366 -4.95 -2.77 -17.72
C VAL A 366 -6.08 -1.75 -17.70
N VAL A 367 -5.81 -0.52 -17.23
CA VAL A 367 -6.82 0.56 -17.19
C VAL A 367 -7.33 0.91 -18.59
N ASN A 368 -6.45 0.95 -19.60
CA ASN A 368 -6.82 1.41 -20.94
C ASN A 368 -7.40 0.32 -21.86
N LYS A 369 -7.33 -0.97 -21.48
CA LYS A 369 -7.79 -2.10 -22.31
C LYS A 369 -9.26 -2.03 -22.72
N LYS A 370 -10.14 -1.37 -21.96
CA LYS A 370 -11.58 -1.28 -22.27
C LYS A 370 -11.87 -0.71 -23.67
N ASN A 371 -10.97 0.14 -24.19
CA ASN A 371 -11.08 0.68 -25.55
C ASN A 371 -10.74 -0.33 -26.66
N ARG A 372 -9.99 -1.39 -26.36
CA ARG A 372 -9.56 -2.39 -27.37
C ARG A 372 -10.69 -3.34 -27.75
N ASN A 373 -11.44 -3.84 -26.76
CA ASN A 373 -12.48 -4.84 -26.99
C ASN A 373 -13.68 -4.31 -27.81
N ASN A 374 -13.89 -2.99 -27.85
CA ASN A 374 -14.95 -2.39 -28.65
C ASN A 374 -14.58 -2.18 -30.12
N ASN A 375 -13.28 -2.12 -30.45
CA ASN A 375 -12.83 -1.65 -31.76
C ASN A 375 -12.20 -2.72 -32.65
N ASN A 376 -11.75 -3.86 -32.13
CA ASN A 376 -11.20 -4.94 -32.96
C ASN A 376 -11.59 -6.33 -32.44
N SER A 377 -12.38 -7.04 -33.25
CA SER A 377 -12.80 -8.43 -33.09
C SER A 377 -11.70 -9.45 -33.44
N GLU A 378 -10.43 -9.03 -33.54
CA GLU A 378 -9.32 -9.96 -33.65
C GLU A 378 -9.11 -10.64 -32.29
N LYS A 379 -9.83 -11.76 -32.11
CA LYS A 379 -9.52 -12.83 -31.16
C LYS A 379 -8.09 -13.30 -31.42
N LYS A 380 -7.11 -12.58 -30.88
CA LYS A 380 -5.75 -13.09 -30.78
C LYS A 380 -5.83 -14.30 -29.86
N THR A 381 -5.64 -15.48 -30.40
CA THR A 381 -5.58 -16.77 -29.70
C THR A 381 -4.37 -16.79 -28.78
N LEU A 382 -4.48 -16.11 -27.63
CA LEU A 382 -3.60 -16.34 -26.48
C LEU A 382 -4.03 -17.65 -25.83
N ASN A 383 -3.52 -18.77 -26.35
CA ASN A 383 -3.70 -20.10 -25.77
C ASN A 383 -2.82 -20.33 -24.53
N GLU A 384 -2.04 -19.35 -24.09
CA GLU A 384 -1.29 -19.40 -22.84
C GLU A 384 -1.93 -18.41 -21.87
N ALA A 385 -2.43 -18.93 -20.75
CA ALA A 385 -2.87 -18.09 -19.65
C ALA A 385 -1.73 -17.13 -19.29
N PRO A 386 -1.97 -15.80 -19.24
CA PRO A 386 -0.91 -14.85 -18.96
C PRO A 386 -0.29 -15.19 -17.60
N ILE A 387 1.00 -15.53 -17.60
CA ILE A 387 1.75 -15.77 -16.38
C ILE A 387 1.86 -14.43 -15.65
N CYS A 388 1.49 -14.39 -14.37
CA CYS A 388 1.65 -13.22 -13.53
C CYS A 388 3.16 -12.89 -13.41
N GLY A 389 3.59 -11.80 -14.05
CA GLY A 389 5.00 -11.41 -14.02
C GLY A 389 5.42 -10.90 -12.64
N ASN A 390 6.57 -11.34 -12.14
CA ASN A 390 7.18 -10.76 -10.93
C ASN A 390 8.10 -9.58 -11.34
N TYR A 391 7.64 -8.36 -11.12
CA TYR A 391 8.34 -7.13 -11.50
C TYR A 391 9.37 -6.67 -10.48
N SER A 392 9.49 -7.30 -9.30
CA SER A 392 10.59 -7.03 -8.36
C SER A 392 11.77 -8.01 -8.53
N ALA A 393 11.60 -9.07 -9.32
CA ALA A 393 12.66 -10.02 -9.63
C ALA A 393 13.83 -9.32 -10.34
N GLY A 394 15.05 -9.51 -9.83
CA GLY A 394 16.26 -8.89 -10.41
C GLY A 394 16.37 -7.36 -10.22
N VAL A 395 15.37 -6.70 -9.65
CA VAL A 395 15.38 -5.24 -9.44
C VAL A 395 16.21 -4.88 -8.21
N GLU A 396 16.99 -3.81 -8.31
CA GLU A 396 17.62 -3.15 -7.17
C GLU A 396 16.64 -2.10 -6.63
N MET A 397 16.33 -2.14 -5.33
CA MET A 397 15.43 -1.17 -4.72
C MET A 397 16.16 0.18 -4.61
N LYS A 398 15.71 1.17 -5.37
CA LYS A 398 16.32 2.50 -5.42
C LYS A 398 15.61 3.53 -4.55
N ALA A 399 14.46 3.17 -3.99
CA ALA A 399 13.58 4.09 -3.28
C ALA A 399 14.06 4.32 -1.84
N ARG A 400 14.87 5.36 -1.62
CA ARG A 400 15.23 5.81 -0.26
C ARG A 400 14.22 6.83 0.22
N LEU A 401 13.98 6.88 1.54
CA LEU A 401 13.03 7.83 2.11
C LEU A 401 13.39 9.29 1.77
N GLY A 402 14.68 9.62 1.76
CA GLY A 402 15.17 10.96 1.41
C GLY A 402 15.02 11.36 -0.05
N ASP A 403 14.75 10.41 -0.96
CA ASP A 403 14.56 10.70 -2.38
C ASP A 403 13.17 11.32 -2.67
N PHE A 404 12.28 11.31 -1.67
CA PHE A 404 10.91 11.75 -1.80
C PHE A 404 10.63 13.01 -0.96
N ASP A 405 10.04 14.03 -1.60
CA ASP A 405 9.65 15.29 -0.96
C ASP A 405 8.21 15.68 -1.36
N PRO A 406 7.20 14.93 -0.89
CA PRO A 406 5.81 15.24 -1.20
C PRO A 406 5.39 16.60 -0.62
N THR A 407 5.91 16.97 0.56
CA THR A 407 5.62 18.27 1.17
C THR A 407 6.12 19.42 0.30
N GLY A 408 7.39 19.42 -0.11
CA GLY A 408 7.94 20.43 -0.99
C GLY A 408 7.28 20.45 -2.36
N PHE A 409 6.86 19.29 -2.88
CA PHE A 409 6.06 19.19 -4.10
C PHE A 409 4.73 19.96 -3.98
N TYR A 410 3.96 19.75 -2.92
CA TYR A 410 2.68 20.44 -2.76
C TYR A 410 2.81 21.90 -2.32
N LEU A 411 3.89 22.27 -1.61
CA LEU A 411 4.22 23.68 -1.33
C LEU A 411 4.51 24.48 -2.60
N LYS A 412 5.08 23.84 -3.63
CA LYS A 412 5.28 24.45 -4.96
C LYS A 412 3.99 24.51 -5.79
N ASN A 413 2.95 23.78 -5.39
CA ASN A 413 1.66 23.69 -6.09
C ASN A 413 0.46 24.00 -5.16
N PRO A 414 0.43 25.16 -4.47
CA PRO A 414 -0.56 25.42 -3.42
C PRO A 414 -2.00 25.50 -3.95
N LEU A 415 -2.17 25.89 -5.21
CA LEU A 415 -3.49 25.93 -5.85
C LEU A 415 -4.08 24.54 -6.04
N GLU A 416 -3.26 23.51 -6.27
CA GLU A 416 -3.73 22.13 -6.42
C GLU A 416 -4.39 21.68 -5.11
N VAL A 417 -3.72 21.98 -4.00
CA VAL A 417 -4.14 21.65 -2.65
C VAL A 417 -5.44 22.36 -2.27
N LEU A 418 -5.51 23.67 -2.54
CA LEU A 418 -6.73 24.44 -2.30
C LEU A 418 -7.91 23.91 -3.14
N SER A 419 -7.62 23.34 -4.31
CA SER A 419 -8.62 22.83 -5.24
C SER A 419 -9.20 21.46 -4.87
N LEU A 420 -8.56 20.72 -3.94
CA LEU A 420 -8.85 19.30 -3.69
C LEU A 420 -10.34 19.05 -3.47
N ARG A 421 -11.02 19.90 -2.71
CA ARG A 421 -12.45 19.75 -2.39
C ARG A 421 -13.38 20.40 -3.40
N HIS A 422 -12.86 21.27 -4.26
CA HIS A 422 -13.66 22.06 -5.18
C HIS A 422 -13.72 21.41 -6.55
N TRP A 423 -14.71 20.53 -6.74
CA TRP A 423 -14.98 19.85 -8.02
C TRP A 423 -15.31 20.82 -9.18
N PHE A 424 -15.50 22.11 -8.91
CA PHE A 424 -15.69 23.13 -9.95
C PHE A 424 -14.41 23.83 -10.40
N THR A 425 -13.29 23.62 -9.70
CA THR A 425 -12.00 24.19 -10.08
C THR A 425 -11.25 23.28 -11.06
N GLU A 426 -10.41 23.87 -11.91
CA GLU A 426 -9.64 23.17 -12.95
C GLU A 426 -8.13 23.12 -12.64
N ASN A 427 -7.73 23.34 -11.39
CA ASN A 427 -6.32 23.27 -11.02
C ASN A 427 -5.79 21.85 -11.27
N HIS A 428 -4.57 21.81 -11.81
CA HIS A 428 -3.83 20.60 -12.15
C HIS A 428 -2.34 20.90 -12.24
N ILE A 429 -1.54 19.85 -12.09
CA ILE A 429 -0.11 19.87 -12.35
C ILE A 429 0.11 19.52 -13.82
N THR A 430 0.89 20.32 -14.52
CA THR A 430 1.20 20.10 -15.94
C THR A 430 2.68 19.80 -16.08
N TYR A 431 2.99 18.71 -16.79
CA TYR A 431 4.33 18.46 -17.30
C TYR A 431 4.34 18.54 -18.81
N ARG A 432 5.26 19.35 -19.34
CA ARG A 432 5.62 19.35 -20.76
C ARG A 432 7.05 18.82 -20.85
N PRO A 433 7.31 17.76 -21.63
CA PRO A 433 8.67 17.34 -21.95
C PRO A 433 9.50 18.55 -22.32
N LYS A 434 10.71 18.65 -21.79
CA LYS A 434 11.69 19.56 -22.39
C LYS A 434 11.84 19.09 -23.83
N SER A 435 11.57 19.97 -24.79
CA SER A 435 11.98 19.72 -26.17
C SER A 435 13.43 19.24 -26.11
N PRO A 436 13.80 18.12 -26.77
CA PRO A 436 15.18 17.66 -26.74
C PRO A 436 16.02 18.87 -27.09
N SER A 437 16.77 19.37 -26.11
CA SER A 437 17.62 20.54 -26.32
C SER A 437 18.46 20.16 -27.53
N PRO A 438 18.45 20.94 -28.63
CA PRO A 438 19.24 20.61 -29.81
C PRO A 438 20.62 20.24 -29.28
N SER A 439 21.04 19.01 -29.58
CA SER A 439 22.31 18.46 -29.07
C SER A 439 23.34 19.57 -29.20
N PRO A 440 23.99 20.01 -28.10
CA PRO A 440 24.89 21.15 -28.16
C PRO A 440 25.84 20.90 -29.33
N SER A 441 25.79 21.78 -30.33
CA SER A 441 26.67 21.65 -31.48
C SER A 441 28.10 21.57 -30.92
N PRO A 442 28.94 20.62 -31.36
CA PRO A 442 30.25 20.33 -30.75
C PRO A 442 31.25 21.52 -30.78
N THR A 443 30.84 22.68 -31.26
CA THR A 443 31.64 23.88 -31.49
C THR A 443 31.51 24.98 -30.42
N SER A 444 30.78 24.82 -29.31
CA SER A 444 30.61 25.91 -28.31
C SER A 444 31.13 25.65 -26.88
N MET A 445 31.71 24.48 -26.60
CA MET A 445 32.27 24.21 -25.25
C MET A 445 33.60 24.93 -24.98
N GLU A 446 34.45 25.15 -25.99
CA GLU A 446 35.78 25.78 -25.77
C GLU A 446 35.69 27.29 -25.44
N THR A 447 34.67 27.98 -25.95
CA THR A 447 34.51 29.42 -25.70
C THR A 447 33.98 29.73 -24.30
N THR A 448 33.23 28.79 -23.71
CA THR A 448 32.55 29.02 -22.42
C THR A 448 33.50 28.88 -21.22
N ILE A 449 34.48 27.97 -21.28
CA ILE A 449 35.47 27.78 -20.20
C ILE A 449 36.46 28.95 -20.14
N SER A 450 36.88 29.48 -21.29
CA SER A 450 37.80 30.64 -21.36
C SER A 450 37.16 31.92 -20.78
N THR A 451 35.84 32.07 -20.90
CA THR A 451 35.11 33.24 -20.38
C THR A 451 34.83 33.14 -18.87
N LEU A 452 34.78 31.93 -18.32
CA LEU A 452 34.57 31.69 -16.88
C LEU A 452 35.87 31.85 -16.06
N LEU A 453 37.01 31.44 -16.62
CA LEU A 453 38.31 31.59 -15.95
C LEU A 453 38.78 33.06 -15.86
N LEU A 454 38.42 33.90 -16.84
CA LEU A 454 38.73 35.34 -16.80
C LEU A 454 37.91 36.15 -15.77
N LYS A 455 36.83 35.59 -15.23
CA LYS A 455 35.97 36.28 -14.24
C LYS A 455 36.29 35.94 -12.78
N MET A 456 37.10 34.91 -12.50
CA MET A 456 37.41 34.51 -11.13
C MET A 456 38.64 35.21 -10.52
N ASP A 457 39.37 36.00 -11.31
CA ASP A 457 40.61 36.68 -10.86
C ASP A 457 40.40 38.12 -10.33
N CYS A 458 39.15 38.55 -10.14
CA CYS A 458 38.84 39.92 -9.72
C CYS A 458 37.75 40.01 -8.65
N SER A 459 37.90 39.35 -7.49
CA SER A 459 37.29 39.84 -6.24
C SER A 459 37.72 39.04 -5.02
N VAL A 460 38.83 39.42 -4.39
CA VAL A 460 39.04 39.16 -2.96
C VAL A 460 39.46 40.48 -2.30
N LYS A 461 38.50 41.16 -1.68
CA LYS A 461 38.76 42.13 -0.61
C LYS A 461 37.74 41.95 0.52
N THR A 462 38.31 41.95 1.71
CA THR A 462 37.78 41.71 3.06
C THR A 462 37.00 42.89 3.64
N SER A 463 35.96 42.59 4.44
CA SER A 463 35.52 43.34 5.66
C SER A 463 34.35 42.56 6.27
N GLY A 464 34.40 42.10 7.54
CA GLY A 464 34.07 42.88 8.75
C GLY A 464 32.55 42.80 9.00
N SER A 465 32.08 41.91 9.88
CA SER A 465 31.84 42.07 11.34
C SER A 465 30.38 42.42 11.68
N ASP A 466 29.84 41.67 12.64
CA ASP A 466 28.68 41.89 13.52
C ASP A 466 27.26 41.81 12.95
N MET A 467 26.46 40.88 13.49
CA MET A 467 25.34 41.18 14.40
C MET A 467 24.48 39.94 14.72
N PHE A 468 23.91 39.97 15.94
CA PHE A 468 22.83 39.16 16.53
C PHE A 468 23.17 37.89 17.33
N HIS A 469 23.45 38.14 18.62
CA HIS A 469 22.97 37.34 19.74
C HIS A 469 21.44 37.38 19.82
N ASN A 470 20.81 36.24 20.12
CA ASN A 470 19.68 36.21 21.05
C ASN A 470 19.51 34.85 21.72
N GLU A 471 19.13 34.94 22.98
CA GLU A 471 19.12 33.95 24.05
C GLU A 471 17.94 32.97 23.93
N TYR A 472 18.16 31.72 24.36
CA TYR A 472 17.11 30.88 24.93
C TYR A 472 17.64 30.24 26.21
N SER A 473 17.03 30.61 27.34
CA SER A 473 17.34 30.09 28.66
C SER A 473 16.58 28.79 28.93
N GLU A 474 17.33 27.83 29.46
CA GLU A 474 16.82 26.67 30.19
C GLU A 474 16.23 27.13 31.52
N SER A 475 15.06 26.61 31.91
CA SER A 475 14.61 26.64 33.30
C SER A 475 14.45 25.23 33.83
N ALA A 476 15.32 24.92 34.80
CA ALA A 476 15.38 23.68 35.54
C ALA A 476 14.29 23.64 36.64
N LEU A 477 13.79 22.42 36.86
CA LEU A 477 12.92 22.04 37.96
C LEU A 477 13.71 21.98 39.28
N THR A 478 13.23 22.71 40.28
CA THR A 478 13.47 22.40 41.71
C THR A 478 12.21 22.70 42.51
N SER A 479 11.67 21.70 43.21
CA SER A 479 11.69 21.67 44.68
C SER A 479 10.74 20.59 45.22
N VAL A 480 11.27 19.86 46.19
CA VAL A 480 10.60 18.85 47.00
C VAL A 480 10.27 19.47 48.36
N GLY A 481 9.10 19.13 48.90
CA GLY A 481 8.70 19.37 50.30
C GLY A 481 7.23 19.80 50.38
N SER A 482 6.44 19.47 51.38
CA SER A 482 6.44 18.48 52.46
C SER A 482 5.09 18.67 53.17
N ASN A 483 4.47 17.57 53.60
CA ASN A 483 3.47 17.43 54.68
C ASN A 483 2.27 18.39 54.78
N SER A 484 1.06 17.82 54.75
CA SER A 484 0.11 17.98 55.86
C SER A 484 -1.01 16.92 55.85
N THR A 485 -1.23 16.35 57.02
CA THR A 485 -2.32 15.49 57.46
C THR A 485 -3.55 16.34 57.85
N ILE A 486 -4.75 15.72 57.82
CA ILE A 486 -6.06 16.01 58.50
C ILE A 486 -7.16 15.57 57.52
N ASP A 487 -7.80 14.39 57.65
CA ASP A 487 -8.85 13.94 58.59
C ASP A 487 -10.30 14.32 58.19
N SER A 488 -11.16 13.30 58.29
CA SER A 488 -12.60 13.30 58.57
C SER A 488 -13.65 13.64 57.46
N SER A 489 -14.33 12.57 57.04
CA SER A 489 -15.80 12.36 57.08
C SER A 489 -16.79 13.41 56.52
N GLN A 490 -17.65 12.99 55.59
CA GLN A 490 -19.11 12.77 55.78
C GLN A 490 -19.94 12.86 54.48
N LYS A 491 -20.92 11.94 54.41
CA LYS A 491 -22.27 12.00 53.78
C LYS A 491 -22.35 12.10 52.24
N MET A 492 -22.81 11.06 51.53
CA MET A 492 -24.17 10.45 51.48
C MET A 492 -25.21 11.37 50.82
N ILE A 493 -25.78 10.91 49.68
CA ILE A 493 -27.22 10.83 49.32
C ILE A 493 -27.51 11.06 47.81
N HIS A 494 -28.06 9.99 47.21
CA HIS A 494 -29.04 9.85 46.09
C HIS A 494 -28.64 10.33 44.69
N GLY A 495 -28.92 9.61 43.61
CA GLY A 495 -29.96 8.60 43.40
C GLY A 495 -30.96 9.11 42.37
N MET A 496 -30.62 8.94 41.09
CA MET A 496 -31.51 8.69 39.95
C MET A 496 -30.68 8.16 38.78
#